data_AF-A0A368FTQ2-F1
#
_entry.id   AF-A0A368FTQ2-F1
#
_cell.length_a   1.000
_cell.length_b   1.000
_cell.length_c   1.000
_cell.angle_alpha   90.00
_cell.angle_beta   90.00
_cell.angle_gamma   90.00
#
_symmetry.space_group_name_H-M   'P 1'
#
loop_
_entity.id
_entity.type
_entity.pdbx_description
1 polymer ?
#
loop_
_entity_poly.entity_id
_entity_poly.type
_entity_poly.pdbx_seq_one_letter_code
_entity_poly.pdbx_strand_id
1 'polypeptide(L)'
;MPTGELCPATVRWMSESVLMTIVSSPGITLRDICFRLEFALQPVAVHDLVTVLLGAGCVKEVEEVFENMKMPSPFEKEYTEETVVYLLPVADCLETFARIFGG
;
A
#
# COMPACT_ATOMS: atom_id res chain seq x y z
N MET A 1 -12.21 -5.03 -30.95
CA MET A 1 -11.45 -5.44 -29.75
C MET A 1 -11.16 -4.19 -28.95
N PRO A 2 -11.20 -4.20 -27.60
CA PRO A 2 -10.70 -3.06 -26.84
C PRO A 2 -9.23 -2.83 -27.24
N THR A 3 -8.86 -1.60 -27.56
CA THR A 3 -7.55 -1.22 -28.13
C THR A 3 -6.38 -1.38 -27.14
N GLY A 4 -6.64 -1.81 -25.90
CA GLY A 4 -5.62 -1.94 -24.85
C GLY A 4 -5.03 -0.61 -24.40
N GLU A 5 -5.60 0.52 -24.85
CA GLU A 5 -5.14 1.85 -24.47
C GLU A 5 -5.45 2.13 -23.00
N LEU A 6 -4.39 2.39 -22.22
CA LEU A 6 -4.50 2.82 -20.83
C LEU A 6 -5.02 4.26 -20.81
N CYS A 7 -6.18 4.47 -20.21
CA CYS A 7 -6.70 5.81 -19.95
C CYS A 7 -5.95 6.43 -18.76
N PRO A 8 -5.19 7.53 -18.94
CA PRO A 8 -4.42 8.14 -17.86
C PRO A 8 -5.29 8.59 -16.69
N ALA A 9 -6.49 9.09 -16.98
CA ALA A 9 -7.46 9.50 -15.96
C ALA A 9 -7.90 8.32 -15.08
N THR A 10 -8.08 7.13 -15.67
CA THR A 10 -8.43 5.92 -14.92
C THR A 10 -7.27 5.48 -14.02
N VAL A 11 -6.03 5.47 -14.54
CA VAL A 11 -4.85 5.14 -13.73
C VAL A 11 -4.69 6.11 -12.56
N ARG A 12 -4.83 7.42 -12.81
CA ARG A 12 -4.81 8.44 -11.77
C ARG A 12 -5.88 8.19 -10.70
N TRP A 13 -7.12 7.91 -11.10
CA TRP A 13 -8.21 7.64 -10.16
C TRP A 13 -7.93 6.40 -9.30
N MET A 14 -7.36 5.34 -9.89
CA MET A 14 -6.96 4.15 -9.15
C MET A 14 -5.83 4.45 -8.16
N SER A 15 -4.79 5.18 -8.59
CA SER A 15 -3.69 5.60 -7.72
C SER A 15 -4.18 6.49 -6.58
N GLU A 16 -5.07 7.43 -6.85
CA GLU A 16 -5.68 8.31 -5.85
C GLU A 16 -6.49 7.52 -4.83
N SER A 17 -7.27 6.53 -5.28
CA SER A 17 -8.04 5.65 -4.40
C SER A 17 -7.14 4.85 -3.45
N VAL A 18 -6.02 4.33 -3.96
CA VAL A 18 -5.01 3.64 -3.14
C VAL A 18 -4.37 4.62 -2.14
N LEU A 19 -3.96 5.81 -2.59
CA LEU A 19 -3.36 6.83 -1.72
C LEU A 19 -4.31 7.26 -0.61
N MET A 20 -5.59 7.52 -0.92
CA MET A 20 -6.60 7.90 0.07
C MET A 20 -6.89 6.77 1.06
N THR A 21 -6.76 5.51 0.66
CA THR A 21 -6.87 4.36 1.57
C THR A 21 -5.73 4.36 2.59
N ILE A 22 -4.51 4.70 2.17
CA ILE A 22 -3.34 4.80 3.05
C ILE A 22 -3.45 6.03 3.97
N VAL A 23 -3.88 7.18 3.44
CA VAL A 23 -4.08 8.41 4.23
C VAL A 23 -5.15 8.24 5.31
N SER A 24 -6.26 7.56 4.99
CA SER A 24 -7.34 7.31 5.94
C SER A 24 -7.03 6.21 6.95
N SER A 25 -5.97 5.43 6.75
CA SER A 25 -5.53 4.38 7.69
C SER A 25 -3.99 4.29 7.69
N PRO A 26 -3.29 5.22 8.35
CA PRO A 26 -1.83 5.14 8.48
C PRO A 26 -1.42 3.86 9.22
N GLY A 27 -0.40 3.15 8.73
CA GLY A 27 0.03 1.87 9.29
C GLY A 27 -0.67 0.67 8.67
N ILE A 28 -1.43 0.88 7.59
CA ILE A 28 -2.09 -0.20 6.86
C ILE A 28 -1.08 -1.09 6.12
N THR A 29 -1.34 -2.40 6.11
CA THR A 29 -0.54 -3.35 5.35
C THR A 29 -1.02 -3.44 3.90
N LEU A 30 -0.15 -3.89 2.99
CA LEU A 30 -0.52 -4.09 1.59
C LEU A 30 -1.66 -5.10 1.41
N ARG A 31 -1.70 -6.12 2.27
CA ARG A 31 -2.78 -7.11 2.33
C ARG A 31 -4.13 -6.46 2.63
N ASP A 32 -4.17 -5.55 3.59
CA ASP A 32 -5.40 -4.86 3.98
C ASP A 32 -5.89 -3.91 2.88
N ILE A 33 -4.97 -3.23 2.16
CA ILE A 33 -5.34 -2.41 1.00
C ILE A 33 -5.96 -3.27 -0.10
N CYS A 34 -5.30 -4.39 -0.46
CA CYS A 34 -5.82 -5.33 -1.44
C CYS A 34 -7.21 -5.84 -1.07
N PHE A 35 -7.44 -6.14 0.21
CA PHE A 35 -8.75 -6.56 0.71
C PHE A 35 -9.80 -5.46 0.58
N ARG A 36 -9.49 -4.22 0.99
CA ARG A 36 -10.44 -3.09 0.92
C ARG A 36 -10.83 -2.73 -0.51
N LEU A 37 -9.93 -2.94 -1.47
CA LEU A 37 -10.15 -2.60 -2.87
C LEU A 37 -10.49 -3.82 -3.74
N GLU A 38 -10.74 -5.00 -3.15
CA GLU A 38 -10.87 -6.27 -3.87
C GLU A 38 -11.97 -6.28 -4.94
N PHE A 39 -13.04 -5.50 -4.73
CA PHE A 39 -14.16 -5.39 -5.66
C PHE A 39 -13.90 -4.41 -6.81
N ALA A 40 -12.90 -3.54 -6.68
CA ALA A 40 -12.58 -2.50 -7.65
C ALA A 40 -11.28 -2.80 -8.41
N LEU A 41 -10.27 -3.38 -7.74
CA LEU A 41 -8.93 -3.57 -8.25
C LEU A 41 -8.45 -5.00 -7.98
N GLN A 42 -7.76 -5.56 -8.97
CA GLN A 42 -7.01 -6.79 -8.76
C GLN A 42 -5.82 -6.53 -7.85
N PRO A 43 -5.43 -7.48 -6.98
CA PRO A 43 -4.29 -7.31 -6.07
C PRO A 43 -3.01 -6.87 -6.79
N VAL A 44 -2.69 -7.48 -7.93
CA VAL A 44 -1.49 -7.11 -8.72
C VAL A 44 -1.50 -5.63 -9.09
N ALA A 45 -2.64 -5.08 -9.51
CA ALA A 45 -2.75 -3.66 -9.80
C ALA A 45 -2.53 -2.79 -8.56
N VAL A 46 -3.02 -3.21 -7.39
CA VAL A 46 -2.77 -2.51 -6.12
C VAL A 46 -1.27 -2.49 -5.79
N HIS A 47 -0.57 -3.62 -5.96
CA HIS A 47 0.89 -3.69 -5.77
C HIS A 47 1.64 -2.72 -6.71
N ASP A 48 1.27 -2.69 -7.99
CA ASP A 48 1.88 -1.78 -8.97
C ASP A 48 1.62 -0.31 -8.62
N LEU A 49 0.39 0.03 -8.22
CA LEU A 49 0.01 1.39 -7.83
C LEU A 49 0.74 1.84 -6.55
N VAL A 50 0.90 0.96 -5.56
CA VAL A 50 1.70 1.24 -4.36
C VAL A 50 3.16 1.47 -4.73
N THR A 51 3.72 0.67 -5.63
CA THR A 51 5.09 0.85 -6.12
C THR A 51 5.27 2.21 -6.79
N VAL A 52 4.29 2.62 -7.61
CA VAL A 52 4.27 3.96 -8.22
C VAL A 52 4.21 5.06 -7.16
N LEU A 53 3.37 4.92 -6.14
CA LEU A 53 3.25 5.91 -5.06
C LEU A 53 4.50 6.00 -4.19
N LEU A 54 5.20 4.89 -3.95
CA LEU A 54 6.50 4.84 -3.29
C LEU A 54 7.55 5.58 -4.13
N GLY A 55 7.64 5.26 -5.42
CA GLY A 55 8.57 5.91 -6.36
C GLY A 55 8.29 7.40 -6.54
N ALA A 56 7.03 7.83 -6.41
CA ALA A 56 6.62 9.23 -6.43
C ALA A 56 6.90 9.98 -5.12
N GLY A 57 7.26 9.27 -4.04
CA GLY A 57 7.46 9.87 -2.72
C GLY A 57 6.17 10.27 -1.99
N CYS A 58 5.01 9.75 -2.42
CA CYS A 58 3.73 10.01 -1.77
C CYS A 58 3.56 9.18 -0.49
N VAL A 59 4.15 7.98 -0.45
CA VAL A 59 4.06 7.05 0.67
C VAL A 59 5.44 6.52 1.01
N LYS A 60 5.60 6.02 2.22
CA LYS A 60 6.79 5.31 2.67
C LYS A 60 6.41 3.93 3.19
N GLU A 61 7.25 2.96 2.88
CA GLU A 61 7.19 1.63 3.46
C GLU A 61 8.05 1.61 4.72
N VAL A 62 7.50 1.01 5.78
CA VAL A 62 8.21 0.82 7.05
C VAL A 62 8.19 -0.65 7.37
N GLU A 63 9.37 -1.20 7.60
CA GLU A 63 9.58 -2.57 8.07
C GLU A 63 9.97 -2.49 9.54
N GLU A 64 9.16 -3.07 10.41
CA GLU A 64 9.44 -3.19 11.84
C GLU A 64 9.42 -4.65 12.26
N VAL A 65 10.38 -5.02 13.08
CA VAL A 65 10.48 -6.35 13.68
C VAL A 65 9.87 -6.27 15.07
N PHE A 66 8.85 -7.08 15.31
CA PHE A 66 8.20 -7.19 16.60
C PHE A 66 8.51 -8.54 17.25
N GLU A 67 8.63 -8.56 18.57
CA GLU A 67 8.60 -9.80 19.31
C GLU A 67 7.23 -10.46 19.13
N ASN A 68 7.21 -11.73 18.73
CA ASN A 68 5.96 -12.45 18.58
C ASN A 68 5.32 -12.65 19.95
N MET A 69 4.21 -11.95 20.19
CA MET A 69 3.43 -12.06 21.42
C MET A 69 2.57 -13.33 21.48
N LYS A 70 2.66 -14.23 20.48
CA LYS A 70 1.99 -15.53 20.55
C LYS A 70 2.50 -16.31 21.76
N MET A 71 1.57 -16.99 22.43
CA MET A 71 1.89 -17.88 23.52
C MET A 71 2.82 -18.96 22.96
N PRO A 72 4.07 -19.08 23.47
CA PRO A 72 5.03 -20.00 22.91
C PRO A 72 4.47 -21.42 23.03
N SER A 73 4.47 -22.15 21.92
CA SER A 73 4.12 -23.56 21.96
C SER A 73 5.11 -24.27 22.90
N PRO A 74 4.67 -25.21 23.74
CA PRO A 74 5.58 -26.03 24.53
C PRO A 74 6.54 -26.89 23.67
N PHE A 75 6.35 -26.92 22.34
CA PHE A 75 7.22 -27.57 21.37
C PHE A 75 8.13 -26.60 20.59
N GLU A 76 7.94 -25.29 20.74
CA GLU A 76 8.79 -24.27 20.12
C GLU A 76 9.89 -23.86 21.11
N LYS A 77 11.15 -23.94 20.67
CA LYS A 77 12.34 -23.70 21.50
C LYS A 77 12.80 -22.23 21.50
N GLU A 78 12.30 -21.41 20.58
CA GLU A 78 12.75 -20.04 20.36
C GLU A 78 11.55 -19.12 20.14
N TYR A 79 11.65 -17.90 20.69
CA TYR A 79 10.74 -16.81 20.36
C TYR A 79 10.93 -16.47 18.89
N THR A 80 9.89 -16.60 18.08
CA THR A 80 9.94 -16.14 16.69
C THR A 80 9.83 -14.62 16.70
N GLU A 81 10.68 -13.92 15.95
CA GLU A 81 10.44 -12.51 15.63
C GLU A 81 9.48 -12.44 14.44
N GLU A 82 8.51 -11.51 14.47
CA GLU A 82 7.60 -11.28 13.35
C GLU A 82 7.90 -9.92 12.71
N THR A 83 8.33 -9.95 11.44
CA THR A 83 8.51 -8.75 10.63
C THR A 83 7.16 -8.29 10.08
N VAL A 84 6.79 -7.04 10.34
CA VAL A 84 5.58 -6.41 9.83
C VAL A 84 5.98 -5.26 8.91
N VAL A 85 5.45 -5.28 7.69
CA VAL A 85 5.63 -4.23 6.70
C VAL A 85 4.32 -3.46 6.54
N TYR A 86 4.38 -2.15 6.71
CA TYR A 86 3.22 -1.28 6.59
C TYR A 86 3.55 0.04 5.89
N LEU A 87 2.48 0.70 5.43
CA LEU A 87 2.58 1.94 4.65
C LEU A 87 2.14 3.14 5.47
N LEU A 88 2.91 4.22 5.37
CA LEU A 88 2.58 5.52 5.93
C LEU A 88 2.53 6.59 4.84
N PRO A 89 1.58 7.53 4.91
CA PRO A 89 1.60 8.69 4.03
C PRO A 89 2.77 9.61 4.42
N VAL A 90 3.37 10.25 3.42
CA VAL A 90 4.31 11.35 3.63
C VAL A 90 3.52 12.63 3.94
N ALA A 91 4.09 13.58 4.70
CA ALA A 91 3.36 14.76 5.19
C ALA A 91 2.71 15.60 4.06
N ASP A 92 3.36 15.71 2.91
CA ASP A 92 2.93 16.45 1.73
C ASP A 92 2.42 15.54 0.60
N CYS A 93 2.01 14.30 0.92
CA CYS A 93 1.67 13.27 -0.05
C CYS A 93 0.62 13.70 -1.10
N LEU A 94 -0.42 14.44 -0.70
CA LEU A 94 -1.47 14.91 -1.61
C LEU A 94 -0.97 15.99 -2.56
N GLU A 95 -0.14 16.92 -2.09
CA GLU A 95 0.46 17.94 -2.93
C GLU A 95 1.43 17.34 -3.93
N THR A 96 2.26 16.40 -3.47
CA THR A 96 3.21 15.66 -4.31
C THR A 96 2.48 14.82 -5.36
N PHE A 97 1.41 14.12 -4.98
CA PHE A 97 0.56 13.40 -5.91
C PHE A 97 -0.07 14.33 -6.95
N ALA A 98 -0.70 15.43 -6.52
CA ALA A 98 -1.32 16.40 -7.42
C ALA A 98 -0.29 17.05 -8.36
N ARG A 99 0.95 17.26 -7.92
CA ARG A 99 2.02 17.81 -8.77
C ARG A 99 2.45 16.84 -9.86
N ILE A 100 2.53 15.54 -9.55
CA ILE A 100 3.03 14.51 -10.47
C ILE A 100 1.93 14.04 -11.43
N PHE A 101 0.72 13.83 -10.92
CA PHE A 101 -0.40 13.26 -11.66
C PHE A 101 -1.43 14.29 -12.12
N GLY A 102 -1.23 15.58 -11.77
CA GLY A 102 -2.16 16.70 -11.98
C GLY A 102 -2.40 17.14 -13.42
N GLY A 103 -1.49 16.78 -14.32
CA GLY A 103 -1.47 17.21 -15.73
C GLY A 103 -2.62 16.70 -16.58
#